data_AF-A0A443SHX2-F1
#
_entry.id   AF-A0A443SHX2-F1
#
_cell.length_a   1.000
_cell.length_b   1.000
_cell.length_c   1.000
_cell.angle_alpha   90.00
_cell.angle_beta   90.00
_cell.angle_gamma   90.00
#
_symmetry.space_group_name_H-M   'P 1'
#
loop_
_entity.id
_entity.type
_entity.pdbx_description
1 polymer ?
#
loop_
_entity_poly.entity_id
_entity_poly.type
_entity_poly.pdbx_seq_one_letter_code
_entity_poly.pdbx_strand_id
1 'polypeptide(L)'
;MLFKRLITLFSSKTVTSCLQRSNRPFWGWLNSISNRFDESRVKEVGVEVAAAEWLVRNGALVKWTKSDAWHNDYNSLPKHNPGQNYIIEEIDATDSCIMSVERCLSDGLKNVKKFIIKRNHYLDNEALFMLVYLKTTLKHLEISSCSNVTEEGILSLKEIQLSTGKQGKQE
;
A
#
# COMPACT_ATOMS: atom_id res chain seq x y z
N MET A 1 46.93 5.77 7.24
CA MET A 1 46.75 5.07 5.94
C MET A 1 46.79 3.58 6.26
N LEU A 2 45.77 2.73 6.10
CA LEU A 2 44.81 2.59 5.02
C LEU A 2 43.53 1.92 5.54
N PHE A 3 42.38 2.51 5.21
CA PHE A 3 41.05 1.90 5.28
C PHE A 3 40.96 0.79 4.22
N LYS A 4 40.69 -0.47 4.60
CA LYS A 4 40.28 -1.52 3.65
C LYS A 4 38.77 -1.72 3.74
N ARG A 5 38.09 -1.26 2.70
CA ARG A 5 36.68 -1.53 2.38
C ARG A 5 36.48 -3.04 2.21
N LEU A 6 35.53 -3.63 2.94
CA LEU A 6 34.85 -4.86 2.50
C LEU A 6 33.58 -4.45 1.75
N ILE A 7 33.56 -4.71 0.45
CA ILE A 7 32.34 -4.70 -0.35
C ILE A 7 31.77 -6.11 -0.25
N THR A 8 30.71 -6.27 0.54
CA THR A 8 29.90 -7.49 0.53
C THR A 8 29.12 -7.51 -0.77
N LEU A 9 29.42 -8.48 -1.65
CA LEU A 9 28.63 -8.76 -2.84
C LEU A 9 27.19 -9.11 -2.41
N PHE A 10 26.24 -8.21 -2.66
CA PHE A 10 24.84 -8.56 -2.71
C PHE A 10 24.62 -9.44 -3.94
N SER A 11 24.54 -10.75 -3.71
CA SER A 11 24.02 -11.70 -4.70
C SER A 11 22.57 -11.34 -4.95
N SER A 12 22.28 -10.80 -6.14
CA SER A 12 20.91 -10.61 -6.62
C SER A 12 20.31 -12.00 -6.83
N LYS A 13 19.67 -12.52 -5.79
CA LYS A 13 18.67 -13.55 -5.97
C LYS A 13 17.47 -12.85 -6.58
N THR A 14 17.32 -13.00 -7.90
CA THR A 14 16.03 -12.77 -8.55
C THR A 14 15.05 -13.78 -7.97
N VAL A 15 14.41 -13.41 -6.86
CA VAL A 15 13.29 -14.16 -6.30
C VAL A 15 12.18 -14.02 -7.31
N THR A 16 12.00 -15.06 -8.11
CA THR A 16 10.80 -15.17 -8.94
C THR A 16 9.68 -15.50 -7.96
N SER A 17 9.02 -14.47 -7.43
CA SER A 17 7.86 -14.68 -6.57
C SER A 17 6.87 -15.53 -7.36
N CYS A 18 6.41 -16.59 -6.72
CA CYS A 18 5.41 -17.48 -7.27
C CYS A 18 4.11 -16.69 -7.32
N LEU A 19 3.93 -15.88 -8.37
CA LEU A 19 2.62 -15.43 -8.82
C LEU A 19 1.78 -16.69 -8.90
N GLN A 20 0.85 -16.89 -7.96
CA GLN A 20 -0.22 -17.85 -8.15
C GLN A 20 -0.89 -17.45 -9.46
N ARG A 21 -0.56 -18.21 -10.50
CA ARG A 21 -0.94 -17.91 -11.87
C ARG A 21 -2.43 -18.13 -11.95
N SER A 22 -3.20 -17.06 -11.76
CA SER A 22 -4.64 -17.14 -11.94
C SER A 22 -4.88 -17.72 -13.33
N ASN A 23 -5.78 -18.71 -13.43
CA ASN A 23 -6.16 -19.34 -14.70
C ASN A 23 -7.00 -18.38 -15.59
N ARG A 24 -6.84 -17.08 -15.38
CA ARG A 24 -7.62 -15.96 -15.89
C ARG A 24 -6.64 -14.91 -16.43
N PRO A 25 -5.98 -15.19 -17.58
CA PRO A 25 -4.89 -14.35 -18.09
C PRO A 25 -5.34 -12.90 -18.34
N PHE A 26 -6.58 -12.70 -18.83
CA PHE A 26 -7.15 -11.37 -19.01
C PHE A 26 -7.29 -10.60 -17.69
N TRP A 27 -7.85 -11.22 -16.66
CA TRP A 27 -8.07 -10.56 -15.37
C TRP A 27 -6.76 -10.30 -14.62
N GLY A 28 -5.79 -11.23 -14.73
CA GLY A 28 -4.44 -11.00 -14.24
C GLY A 28 -3.75 -9.82 -14.95
N TRP A 29 -3.89 -9.71 -16.27
CA TRP A 29 -3.39 -8.57 -17.05
C TRP A 29 -4.06 -7.26 -16.67
N LEU A 30 -5.39 -7.24 -16.55
CA LEU A 30 -6.16 -6.05 -16.18
C LEU A 30 -5.74 -5.53 -14.80
N ASN A 31 -5.65 -6.42 -13.80
CA ASN A 31 -5.19 -6.06 -12.46
C ASN A 31 -3.74 -5.55 -12.47
N SER A 32 -2.89 -6.13 -13.32
CA SER A 32 -1.50 -5.68 -13.47
C SER A 32 -1.42 -4.27 -14.08
N ILE A 33 -2.33 -3.90 -14.97
CA ILE A 33 -2.42 -2.54 -15.52
C ILE A 33 -2.98 -1.57 -14.49
N SER A 34 -4.07 -1.91 -13.80
CA SER A 34 -4.69 -1.02 -12.80
C SER A 34 -3.75 -0.71 -11.64
N ASN A 35 -2.91 -1.68 -11.28
CA ASN A 35 -1.90 -1.55 -10.25
C ASN A 35 -0.59 -0.92 -10.74
N ARG A 36 -0.44 -0.60 -12.04
CA ARG A 36 0.72 0.14 -12.52
C ARG A 36 0.71 1.56 -11.94
N PHE A 37 1.83 1.92 -11.34
CA PHE A 37 2.07 3.27 -10.85
C PHE A 37 2.62 4.15 -11.99
N ASP A 38 2.03 5.33 -12.19
CA ASP A 38 2.37 6.24 -13.28
C ASP A 38 3.26 7.38 -12.78
N GLU A 39 4.57 7.28 -13.03
CA GLU A 39 5.55 8.28 -12.61
C GLU A 39 5.34 9.65 -13.27
N SER A 40 4.80 9.67 -14.49
CA SER A 40 4.50 10.92 -15.18
C SER A 40 3.37 11.65 -14.46
N ARG A 41 2.38 10.89 -13.97
CA ARG A 41 1.28 11.43 -13.18
C ARG A 41 1.75 11.97 -11.82
N VAL A 42 2.65 11.26 -11.14
CA VAL A 42 3.26 11.75 -9.88
C VAL A 42 3.95 13.10 -10.07
N LYS A 43 4.68 13.29 -11.18
CA LYS A 43 5.32 14.59 -11.49
C LYS A 43 4.30 15.70 -11.73
N GLU A 44 3.14 15.36 -12.28
CA GLU A 44 2.09 16.33 -12.59
C GLU A 44 1.26 16.74 -11.37
N VAL A 45 0.84 15.78 -10.53
CA VAL A 45 -0.10 16.03 -9.41
C VAL A 45 0.47 15.85 -8.02
N GLY A 46 1.69 15.31 -7.91
CA GLY A 46 2.31 14.95 -6.65
C GLY A 46 1.92 13.54 -6.17
N VAL A 47 2.73 12.99 -5.26
CA VAL A 47 2.61 11.60 -4.77
C VAL A 47 1.28 11.34 -4.06
N GLU A 48 0.80 12.27 -3.22
CA GLU A 48 -0.43 12.10 -2.43
C GLU A 48 -1.67 11.95 -3.33
N VAL A 49 -1.80 12.82 -4.34
CA VAL A 49 -2.92 12.78 -5.28
C VAL A 49 -2.81 11.57 -6.21
N ALA A 50 -1.62 11.28 -6.73
CA ALA A 50 -1.40 10.10 -7.58
C ALA A 50 -1.69 8.78 -6.84
N ALA A 51 -1.32 8.70 -5.56
CA ALA A 51 -1.64 7.57 -4.70
C ALA A 51 -3.15 7.46 -4.46
N ALA A 52 -3.85 8.56 -4.18
CA ALA A 52 -5.31 8.56 -4.04
C ALA A 52 -6.02 8.12 -5.32
N GLU A 53 -5.60 8.63 -6.47
CA GLU A 53 -6.09 8.20 -7.78
C GLU A 53 -5.90 6.70 -8.00
N TRP A 54 -4.76 6.15 -7.58
CA TRP A 54 -4.46 4.72 -7.64
C TRP A 54 -5.30 3.89 -6.67
N LEU A 55 -5.43 4.32 -5.41
CA LEU A 55 -6.25 3.66 -4.41
C LEU A 55 -7.71 3.60 -4.87
N VAL A 56 -8.27 4.75 -5.27
CA VAL A 56 -9.68 4.86 -5.66
C VAL A 56 -9.99 4.08 -6.94
N ARG A 57 -9.12 4.10 -7.97
CA ARG A 57 -9.36 3.27 -9.17
C ARG A 57 -9.34 1.77 -8.89
N ASN A 58 -8.65 1.35 -7.84
CA ASN A 58 -8.60 -0.05 -7.41
C ASN A 58 -9.64 -0.38 -6.32
N GLY A 59 -10.63 0.50 -6.13
CA GLY A 59 -11.79 0.27 -5.26
C GLY A 59 -11.57 0.61 -3.79
N ALA A 60 -10.47 1.26 -3.42
CA ALA A 60 -10.25 1.74 -2.06
C ALA A 60 -10.84 3.14 -1.82
N LEU A 61 -10.96 3.49 -0.56
CA LEU A 61 -11.37 4.81 -0.09
C LEU A 61 -10.18 5.51 0.57
N VAL A 62 -10.14 6.83 0.42
CA VAL A 62 -9.13 7.67 1.08
C VAL A 62 -9.81 8.78 1.88
N LYS A 63 -9.18 9.13 3.00
CA LYS A 63 -9.55 10.28 3.81
C LYS A 63 -8.38 11.25 3.87
N TRP A 64 -8.64 12.53 3.60
CA TRP A 64 -7.63 13.59 3.65
C TRP A 64 -7.46 14.13 5.07
N THR A 65 -6.27 14.61 5.42
CA THR A 65 -6.02 15.23 6.75
C THR A 65 -6.91 16.42 7.08
N LYS A 66 -7.39 17.15 6.06
CA LYS A 66 -8.21 18.36 6.21
C LYS A 66 -9.72 18.10 6.03
N SER A 67 -10.13 16.85 5.89
CA SER A 67 -11.52 16.48 5.61
C SER A 67 -11.94 15.25 6.39
N ASP A 68 -13.12 15.30 7.00
CA ASP A 68 -13.67 14.12 7.65
C ASP A 68 -14.32 13.11 6.69
N ALA A 69 -14.51 13.50 5.43
CA ALA A 69 -15.16 12.69 4.42
C ALA A 69 -14.24 11.62 3.82
N TRP A 70 -14.81 10.44 3.58
CA TRP A 70 -14.21 9.40 2.74
C TRP A 70 -14.46 9.70 1.26
N HIS A 71 -13.42 9.51 0.45
CA HIS A 71 -13.46 9.72 -0.99
C HIS A 71 -13.25 8.39 -1.72
N ASN A 72 -14.21 8.06 -2.58
CA ASN A 72 -14.22 6.85 -3.40
C ASN A 72 -14.62 7.12 -4.87
N ASP A 73 -14.95 8.37 -5.20
CA ASP A 73 -15.23 8.78 -6.58
C ASP A 73 -13.96 9.35 -7.21
N TYR A 74 -13.42 8.63 -8.18
CA TYR A 74 -12.22 9.05 -8.93
C TYR A 74 -12.39 10.42 -9.60
N ASN A 75 -13.60 10.75 -10.06
CA ASN A 75 -13.86 12.00 -10.77
C ASN A 75 -13.86 13.22 -9.83
N SER A 76 -14.12 13.00 -8.54
CA SER A 76 -14.08 14.03 -7.50
C SER A 76 -12.67 14.37 -7.00
N LEU A 77 -11.66 13.55 -7.34
CA LEU A 77 -10.28 13.78 -6.90
C LEU A 77 -9.64 14.98 -7.62
N PRO A 78 -8.68 15.68 -6.98
CA PRO A 78 -7.94 16.78 -7.60
C PRO A 78 -7.28 16.32 -8.91
N LYS A 79 -7.55 17.04 -10.01
CA LYS A 79 -6.99 16.69 -11.34
C LYS A 79 -5.64 17.34 -11.62
N HIS A 80 -5.26 18.35 -10.84
CA HIS A 80 -3.99 19.08 -10.90
C HIS A 80 -3.33 19.11 -9.54
N ASN A 81 -2.03 19.40 -9.47
CA ASN A 81 -1.30 19.52 -8.22
C ASN A 81 -1.90 20.61 -7.32
N PRO A 82 -2.59 20.23 -6.21
CA PRO A 82 -3.24 21.18 -5.33
C PRO A 82 -2.29 21.72 -4.25
N GLY A 83 -0.98 21.50 -4.40
CA GLY A 83 0.03 21.76 -3.39
C GLY A 83 -0.13 20.82 -2.19
N GLN A 84 0.11 21.34 -0.99
CA GLN A 84 0.11 20.54 0.25
C GLN A 84 -1.29 20.40 0.89
N ASN A 85 -2.36 20.73 0.16
CA ASN A 85 -3.71 20.71 0.71
C ASN A 85 -4.32 19.31 0.79
N TYR A 86 -3.78 18.35 0.04
CA TYR A 86 -4.29 16.99 -0.05
C TYR A 86 -3.19 16.04 0.40
N ILE A 87 -3.29 15.59 1.65
CA ILE A 87 -2.41 14.61 2.27
C ILE A 87 -3.31 13.49 2.76
N ILE A 88 -3.02 12.26 2.36
CA ILE A 88 -3.78 11.08 2.78
C ILE A 88 -3.51 10.83 4.26
N GLU A 89 -4.57 10.67 5.04
CA GLU A 89 -4.52 10.34 6.46
C GLU A 89 -5.01 8.92 6.75
N GLU A 90 -6.11 8.50 6.12
CA GLU A 90 -6.66 7.16 6.30
C GLU A 90 -6.93 6.50 4.94
N ILE A 91 -6.72 5.20 4.89
CA ILE A 91 -6.98 4.35 3.72
C ILE A 91 -7.87 3.19 4.16
N ASP A 92 -8.93 2.96 3.40
CA ASP A 92 -9.76 1.76 3.52
C ASP A 92 -9.78 1.00 2.18
N ALA A 93 -9.05 -0.12 2.16
CA ALA A 93 -8.89 -1.01 1.02
C ALA A 93 -9.80 -2.25 1.13
N THR A 94 -10.96 -2.12 1.77
CA THR A 94 -11.99 -3.16 1.80
C THR A 94 -12.51 -3.49 0.40
N ASP A 95 -12.57 -4.78 0.04
CA ASP A 95 -13.02 -5.27 -1.28
C ASP A 95 -12.23 -4.69 -2.48
N SER A 96 -11.01 -4.21 -2.23
CA SER A 96 -10.15 -3.62 -3.26
C SER A 96 -9.36 -4.66 -4.05
N CYS A 97 -8.88 -4.28 -5.23
CA CYS A 97 -7.95 -5.07 -6.04
C CYS A 97 -6.49 -4.58 -5.95
N ILE A 98 -6.14 -3.91 -4.84
CA ILE A 98 -4.78 -3.45 -4.58
C ILE A 98 -3.87 -4.66 -4.38
N MET A 99 -2.79 -4.73 -5.16
CA MET A 99 -1.85 -5.86 -5.14
C MET A 99 -0.51 -5.47 -4.52
N SER A 100 0.20 -4.53 -5.15
CA SER A 100 1.50 -4.03 -4.67
C SER A 100 1.38 -2.54 -4.41
N VAL A 101 1.49 -2.18 -3.13
CA VAL A 101 1.56 -0.80 -2.64
C VAL A 101 2.98 -0.23 -2.72
N GLU A 102 3.94 -1.02 -3.20
CA GLU A 102 5.38 -0.78 -3.10
C GLU A 102 5.74 0.66 -3.44
N ARG A 103 5.39 1.09 -4.66
CA ARG A 103 5.86 2.36 -5.19
C ARG A 103 5.16 3.57 -4.58
N CYS A 104 3.85 3.47 -4.32
CA CYS A 104 3.09 4.52 -3.66
C CYS A 104 3.63 4.80 -2.25
N LEU A 105 3.95 3.74 -1.50
CA LEU A 105 4.44 3.87 -0.13
C LEU A 105 5.92 4.24 -0.08
N SER A 106 6.74 3.69 -0.98
CA SER A 106 8.18 4.02 -1.05
C SER A 106 8.43 5.48 -1.42
N ASP A 107 7.57 6.06 -2.27
CA ASP A 107 7.70 7.45 -2.71
C ASP A 107 7.21 8.47 -1.66
N GLY A 108 6.79 7.98 -0.48
CA GLY A 108 6.74 8.77 0.75
C GLY A 108 5.41 9.46 1.03
N LEU A 109 4.35 8.67 1.21
CA LEU A 109 3.11 9.18 1.82
C LEU A 109 3.41 9.75 3.21
N LYS A 110 2.99 10.98 3.46
CA LYS A 110 3.53 11.77 4.58
C LYS A 110 2.91 11.47 5.93
N ASN A 111 1.64 11.06 5.96
CA ASN A 111 0.85 11.09 7.20
C ASN A 111 -0.26 10.03 7.26
N VAL A 112 -0.07 8.86 6.64
CA VAL A 112 -1.04 7.76 6.75
C VAL A 112 -1.04 7.23 8.18
N LYS A 113 -2.12 7.48 8.93
CA LYS A 113 -2.32 7.07 10.32
C LYS A 113 -3.13 5.77 10.43
N LYS A 114 -4.02 5.50 9.48
CA LYS A 114 -4.89 4.33 9.50
C LYS A 114 -4.90 3.64 8.13
N PHE A 115 -4.75 2.32 8.15
CA PHE A 115 -4.89 1.50 6.96
C PHE A 115 -5.74 0.27 7.30
N ILE A 116 -6.92 0.19 6.67
CA ILE A 116 -7.80 -0.97 6.73
C ILE A 116 -7.65 -1.77 5.44
N ILE A 117 -7.47 -3.08 5.53
CA ILE A 117 -7.43 -4.00 4.39
C ILE A 117 -8.33 -5.19 4.72
N LYS A 118 -9.48 -5.29 4.05
CA LYS A 118 -10.46 -6.36 4.29
C LYS A 118 -10.85 -7.03 2.98
N ARG A 119 -10.99 -8.36 2.99
CA ARG A 119 -11.47 -9.13 1.83
C ARG A 119 -10.70 -8.83 0.54
N ASN A 120 -9.40 -8.52 0.66
CA ASN A 120 -8.55 -8.32 -0.49
C ASN A 120 -7.91 -9.67 -0.85
N HIS A 121 -8.31 -10.21 -2.01
CA HIS A 121 -7.86 -11.52 -2.52
C HIS A 121 -6.57 -11.45 -3.34
N TYR A 122 -5.96 -10.27 -3.46
CA TYR A 122 -4.75 -10.05 -4.24
C TYR A 122 -3.57 -9.55 -3.41
N LEU A 123 -3.82 -9.10 -2.17
CA LEU A 123 -2.79 -8.75 -1.21
C LEU A 123 -2.00 -10.00 -0.81
N ASP A 124 -0.67 -9.92 -0.96
CA ASP A 124 0.26 -10.98 -0.58
C ASP A 124 1.23 -10.52 0.52
N ASN A 125 2.17 -11.40 0.89
CA ASN A 125 3.17 -11.11 1.92
C ASN A 125 4.11 -9.96 1.54
N GLU A 126 4.44 -9.81 0.24
CA GLU A 126 5.32 -8.75 -0.23
C GLU A 126 4.66 -7.39 -0.03
N ALA A 127 3.38 -7.28 -0.39
CA ALA A 127 2.58 -6.09 -0.18
C ALA A 127 2.49 -5.69 1.30
N LEU A 128 2.42 -6.68 2.20
CA LEU A 128 2.42 -6.44 3.65
C LEU A 128 3.75 -5.91 4.17
N PHE A 129 4.87 -6.45 3.68
CA PHE A 129 6.21 -5.99 4.06
C PHE A 129 6.38 -4.49 3.76
N MET A 130 5.80 -4.00 2.67
CA MET A 130 5.87 -2.59 2.28
C MET A 130 5.15 -1.62 3.22
N LEU A 131 4.36 -2.12 4.17
CA LEU A 131 3.84 -1.25 5.23
C LEU A 131 4.95 -0.70 6.13
N VAL A 132 6.19 -1.25 6.05
CA VAL A 132 7.37 -0.71 6.75
C VAL A 132 7.66 0.75 6.42
N TYR A 133 7.30 1.22 5.22
CA TYR A 133 7.46 2.63 4.83
C TYR A 133 6.52 3.57 5.60
N LEU A 134 5.45 3.03 6.20
CA LEU A 134 4.51 3.76 7.03
C LEU A 134 4.80 3.61 8.53
N LYS A 135 5.89 2.94 8.94
CA LYS A 135 6.14 2.62 10.37
C LYS A 135 6.14 3.81 11.32
N THR A 136 6.51 5.00 10.84
CA THR A 136 6.58 6.21 11.67
C THR A 136 5.21 6.89 11.84
N THR A 137 4.33 6.73 10.86
CA THR A 137 3.05 7.44 10.74
C THR A 137 1.87 6.55 11.11
N LEU A 138 1.90 5.27 10.75
CA LEU A 138 0.80 4.32 10.94
C LEU A 138 0.56 4.05 12.42
N LYS A 139 -0.69 4.25 12.86
CA LYS A 139 -1.16 4.05 14.24
C LYS A 139 -2.18 2.93 14.33
N HIS A 140 -2.88 2.64 13.24
CA HIS A 140 -3.90 1.60 13.19
C HIS A 140 -3.80 0.83 11.88
N LEU A 141 -3.62 -0.48 11.98
CA LEU A 141 -3.64 -1.41 10.87
C LEU A 141 -4.69 -2.48 11.16
N GLU A 142 -5.61 -2.68 10.22
CA GLU A 142 -6.56 -3.78 10.26
C GLU A 142 -6.38 -4.63 9.01
N ILE A 143 -6.13 -5.92 9.19
CA ILE A 143 -6.05 -6.90 8.09
C ILE A 143 -7.00 -8.03 8.43
N SER A 144 -7.98 -8.29 7.55
CA SER A 144 -8.92 -9.40 7.76
C SER A 144 -9.41 -10.00 6.45
N SER A 145 -9.64 -11.33 6.45
CA SER A 145 -10.16 -12.04 5.28
C SER A 145 -9.31 -11.89 4.00
N CYS A 146 -7.99 -11.73 4.13
CA CYS A 146 -7.04 -11.64 3.02
C CYS A 146 -6.43 -13.03 2.77
N SER A 147 -6.88 -13.74 1.75
CA SER A 147 -6.62 -15.19 1.57
C SER A 147 -5.18 -15.56 1.24
N ASN A 148 -4.40 -14.65 0.64
CA ASN A 148 -3.03 -14.94 0.21
C ASN A 148 -1.99 -14.48 1.24
N VAL A 149 -2.43 -13.87 2.34
CA VAL A 149 -1.58 -13.48 3.46
C VAL A 149 -1.32 -14.70 4.33
N THR A 150 -0.05 -15.02 4.52
CA THR A 150 0.36 -16.13 5.39
C THR A 150 0.93 -15.61 6.71
N GLU A 151 1.23 -16.53 7.63
CA GLU A 151 1.89 -16.21 8.89
C GLU A 151 3.21 -15.45 8.69
N GLU A 152 3.98 -15.77 7.65
CA GLU A 152 5.22 -15.07 7.29
C GLU A 152 4.96 -13.58 7.00
N GLY A 153 3.92 -13.27 6.23
CA GLY A 153 3.50 -11.89 5.95
C GLY A 153 3.11 -11.15 7.23
N ILE A 154 2.39 -11.80 8.14
CA ILE A 154 2.02 -11.21 9.44
C ILE A 154 3.25 -10.99 10.33
N LEU A 155 4.20 -11.93 10.35
CA LEU A 155 5.44 -11.80 11.12
C LEU A 155 6.30 -10.62 10.63
N SER A 156 6.25 -10.30 9.32
CA SER A 156 6.94 -9.15 8.75
C SER A 156 6.49 -7.80 9.36
N LEU A 157 5.26 -7.74 9.89
CA LEU A 157 4.70 -6.55 10.53
C LEU A 157 5.32 -6.24 11.90
N LYS A 158 6.09 -7.17 12.50
CA LYS A 158 6.81 -6.92 13.77
C LYS A 158 7.74 -5.72 13.68
N GLU A 159 8.33 -5.50 12.51
CA GLU A 159 9.21 -4.35 12.22
C GLU A 159 8.48 -3.00 12.25
N ILE A 160 7.14 -3.00 12.24
CA ILE A 160 6.29 -1.81 12.19
C ILE A 160 5.85 -1.38 13.60
N GLN A 161 6.16 -2.16 14.66
CA GLN A 161 5.80 -1.87 16.07
C GLN A 161 4.36 -1.35 16.26
N LEU A 162 3.39 -1.99 15.61
CA LEU A 162 2.00 -1.64 15.78
C LEU A 162 1.56 -2.11 17.17
N SER A 163 1.09 -1.19 18.02
CA SER A 163 0.50 -1.55 19.31
C SER A 163 -0.69 -2.46 19.05
N THR A 164 -0.51 -3.76 19.28
CA THR A 164 -1.54 -4.77 19.02
C THR A 164 -2.69 -4.54 20.00
N GLY A 165 -3.75 -3.89 19.52
CA GLY A 165 -5.03 -3.83 20.21
C GLY A 165 -5.60 -5.23 20.27
N LYS A 166 -5.69 -5.80 21.47
CA LYS A 166 -6.37 -7.08 21.71
C LYS A 166 -7.79 -6.99 21.16
N GLN A 167 -8.12 -7.83 20.18
CA GLN A 167 -9.51 -8.04 19.80
C GLN A 167 -10.25 -8.60 21.02
N GLY A 168 -11.21 -7.83 21.53
CA GLY A 168 -12.13 -8.30 22.55
C GLY A 168 -12.94 -9.47 22.00
N LYS A 169 -12.90 -10.60 22.70
CA LYS A 169 -13.89 -11.67 22.55
C LYS A 169 -15.27 -11.03 22.73
N GLN A 170 -16.11 -11.11 21.70
CA GLN A 170 -17.55 -10.96 21.87
C GLN A 170 -18.08 -12.24 22.53
N GLU A 171 -18.95 -12.03 23.52
CA GLU A 171 -19.60 -13.02 24.40
C GLU A 171 -20.42 -14.07 23.66
#